data_AF-A0A645JHU5-F1
#
_entry.id   AF-A0A645JHU5-F1
#
_cell.length_a   1.000
_cell.length_b   1.000
_cell.length_c   1.000
_cell.angle_alpha   90.00
_cell.angle_beta   90.00
_cell.angle_gamma   90.00
#
_symmetry.space_group_name_H-M   'P 1'
#
loop_
_entity.id
_entity.type
_entity.pdbx_description
1 polymer ?
#
loop_
_entity_poly.entity_id
_entity_poly.type
_entity_poly.pdbx_seq_one_letter_code
_entity_poly.pdbx_strand_id
1 'polypeptide(L)' 'MLPPERIMLETDCPYMAPEPFRGRRNDSRYLYRMAEAVALVRGTTPEAVAAVTWENGRRFFGL' A
#
# COMPACT_ATOMS: atom_id res chain seq x y z
N MET A 1 16.74 -3.24 -1.28
CA MET A 1 15.50 -2.48 -1.02
C MET A 1 15.09 -1.78 -2.31
N LEU A 2 13.82 -1.79 -2.70
CA LEU A 2 13.38 -1.18 -3.97
C LEU A 2 13.43 0.36 -3.90
N PRO A 3 13.71 1.05 -5.03
CA PRO A 3 13.57 2.50 -5.10
C PRO A 3 12.10 2.93 -4.85
N PRO A 4 11.84 3.98 -4.04
CA PRO A 4 10.48 4.42 -3.70
C PRO A 4 9.58 4.64 -4.92
N GLU A 5 10.12 5.20 -6.00
CA GLU A 5 9.44 5.56 -7.24
C GLU A 5 9.01 4.36 -8.09
N ARG A 6 9.37 3.14 -7.66
CA ARG A 6 8.98 1.86 -8.28
C ARG A 6 8.05 1.03 -7.40
N ILE A 7 7.56 1.58 -6.28
CA ILE A 7 6.65 0.88 -5.37
C ILE A 7 5.21 1.32 -5.66
N MET A 8 4.30 0.36 -5.70
CA MET A 8 2.85 0.56 -5.65
C MET A 8 2.26 -0.26 -4.51
N LEU A 9 1.08 0.14 -4.03
CA LEU A 9 0.33 -0.59 -3.02
C LEU A 9 -0.95 -1.14 -3.64
N GLU A 10 -1.32 -2.35 -3.25
CA GLU A 10 -2.58 -2.97 -3.64
C GLU A 10 -3.16 -3.76 -2.47
N THR A 11 -4.46 -4.05 -2.53
CA THR A 11 -5.11 -4.96 -1.59
C THR A 11 -5.27 -6.38 -2.10
N ASP A 12 -5.33 -6.58 -3.41
CA ASP A 12 -5.81 -7.82 -4.02
C ASP A 12 -7.22 -8.24 -3.53
N CYS A 13 -8.05 -7.26 -3.16
CA CYS A 13 -9.42 -7.56 -2.74
C CYS A 13 -10.22 -8.19 -3.91
N PRO A 14 -11.05 -9.22 -3.66
CA PRO A 14 -11.58 -9.65 -2.36
C PRO A 14 -10.71 -10.64 -1.56
N TYR A 15 -9.50 -10.96 -2.02
CA TYR A 15 -8.58 -11.94 -1.41
C TYR A 15 -7.55 -11.27 -0.49
N MET A 16 -6.76 -12.07 0.25
CA MET A 16 -5.60 -11.61 1.03
C MET A 16 -5.88 -10.47 2.05
N ALA A 17 -6.93 -10.58 2.86
CA ALA A 17 -7.20 -9.60 3.91
C ALA A 17 -5.98 -9.43 4.85
N PRO A 18 -5.51 -8.19 5.11
CA PRO A 18 -4.37 -7.95 6.00
C PRO A 18 -4.77 -8.16 7.47
N GLU A 19 -3.79 -8.24 8.37
CA GLU A 19 -4.08 -8.23 9.82
C GLU A 19 -4.68 -6.87 10.26
N PRO A 20 -5.61 -6.84 11.25
CA PRO A 20 -6.18 -7.96 12.00
C PRO A 20 -7.40 -8.62 11.33
N PHE A 21 -7.61 -8.39 10.03
CA PHE A 21 -8.80 -8.82 9.29
C PHE A 21 -8.63 -10.18 8.58
N ARG A 22 -7.54 -10.92 8.84
CA ARG A 22 -7.30 -12.24 8.24
C ARG A 22 -8.47 -13.19 8.48
N GLY A 23 -8.72 -14.05 7.50
CA GLY A 23 -9.86 -14.99 7.51
C GLY A 23 -11.20 -14.36 7.15
N ARG A 24 -11.27 -13.04 6.88
CA ARG A 24 -12.45 -12.35 6.36
C ARG A 24 -12.24 -11.94 4.90
N ARG A 25 -13.32 -11.56 4.20
CA ARG A 25 -13.23 -10.96 2.85
C ARG A 25 -12.43 -9.66 2.94
N ASN A 26 -11.49 -9.47 2.00
CA ASN A 26 -10.72 -8.24 1.91
C ASN A 26 -11.52 -7.12 1.25
N ASP A 27 -11.10 -5.89 1.48
CA ASP A 27 -11.77 -4.66 1.03
C ASP A 27 -10.71 -3.60 0.69
N SER A 28 -10.96 -2.81 -0.35
CA SER A 28 -10.06 -1.72 -0.76
C SER A 28 -9.80 -0.69 0.36
N ARG A 29 -10.74 -0.56 1.32
CA ARG A 29 -10.59 0.31 2.50
C ARG A 29 -9.43 -0.11 3.41
N TYR A 30 -8.88 -1.31 3.26
CA TYR A 30 -7.72 -1.77 4.04
C TYR A 30 -6.37 -1.41 3.42
N LEU A 31 -6.32 -0.69 2.28
CA LEU A 31 -5.07 -0.33 1.60
C LEU A 31 -4.05 0.39 2.53
N TYR A 32 -4.53 1.15 3.51
CA TYR A 32 -3.66 1.82 4.50
C TYR A 32 -2.76 0.84 5.28
N ARG A 33 -3.18 -0.42 5.48
CA ARG A 33 -2.36 -1.45 6.16
C ARG A 33 -1.09 -1.78 5.39
N MET A 34 -1.09 -1.64 4.07
CA MET A 34 0.08 -1.89 3.24
C MET A 34 1.05 -0.71 3.33
N ALA A 35 0.53 0.52 3.40
CA ALA A 35 1.33 1.70 3.66
C ALA A 35 2.02 1.61 5.04
N GLU A 36 1.30 1.20 6.09
CA GLU A 36 1.86 0.96 7.42
C GLU A 36 2.98 -0.10 7.40
N ALA A 37 2.74 -1.23 6.75
CA ALA A 37 3.72 -2.31 6.66
C ALA A 37 5.00 -1.89 5.90
N VAL A 38 4.84 -1.19 4.78
CA VAL A 38 5.98 -0.67 4.02
C VAL A 38 6.71 0.41 4.83
N ALA A 39 5.99 1.32 5.48
CA ALA A 39 6.59 2.38 6.30
C ALA A 39 7.47 1.81 7.42
N LEU A 40 6.99 0.76 8.09
CA LEU A 40 7.75 0.05 9.12
C LEU A 40 9.06 -0.53 8.55
N VAL A 41 9.00 -1.23 7.42
CA VAL A 41 10.19 -1.82 6.79
C VAL A 41 11.16 -0.75 6.29
N ARG A 42 10.65 0.41 5.86
CA ARG A 42 11.48 1.50 5.32
C ARG A 42 11.96 2.52 6.36
N GLY A 43 11.53 2.43 7.62
CA GLY A 43 11.87 3.40 8.66
C GLY A 43 11.33 4.81 8.35
N THR A 44 10.11 4.90 7.81
CA THR A 44 9.45 6.17 7.46
C THR A 44 8.00 6.18 7.96
N THR A 45 7.19 7.18 7.59
CA THR A 45 5.78 7.26 8.00
C THR A 45 4.82 6.69 6.94
N PRO A 46 3.65 6.17 7.33
CA PRO A 46 2.62 5.73 6.37
C PRO A 46 2.22 6.82 5.38
N GLU A 47 2.17 8.08 5.80
CA GLU A 47 1.83 9.23 4.96
C GLU A 47 2.88 9.46 3.87
N ALA A 48 4.17 9.31 4.19
CA ALA A 48 5.25 9.43 3.22
C ALA A 48 5.18 8.31 2.17
N VAL A 49 4.86 7.08 2.59
CA VAL A 49 4.65 5.96 1.67
C VAL A 49 3.43 6.21 0.79
N ALA A 50 2.31 6.65 1.38
CA ALA A 50 1.08 6.95 0.65
C ALA A 50 1.31 8.05 -0.40
N ALA A 51 2.01 9.13 -0.06
CA ALA A 51 2.30 10.22 -0.99
C ALA A 51 3.13 9.75 -2.20
N VAL A 52 4.20 8.99 -1.96
CA VAL A 52 5.05 8.49 -3.05
C VAL A 52 4.32 7.47 -3.92
N THR A 53 3.61 6.52 -3.31
CA THR A 53 2.92 5.46 -4.05
C THR A 53 1.69 5.98 -4.80
N TRP A 54 1.05 7.04 -4.28
CA TRP A 54 0.02 7.80 -5.00
C TRP A 54 0.58 8.43 -6.27
N GLU A 55 1.69 9.18 -6.17
CA GLU A 55 2.31 9.82 -7.34
C GLU A 55 2.80 8.79 -8.36
N ASN A 56 3.36 7.67 -7.90
CA ASN A 56 3.76 6.57 -8.78
C ASN A 56 2.58 6.01 -9.56
N GLY A 57 1.45 5.76 -8.89
CA GLY A 57 0.22 5.29 -9.50
C GLY A 57 -0.33 6.28 -10.50
N ARG A 58 -0.42 7.56 -10.13
CA ARG A 58 -0.85 8.65 -11.03
C ARG A 58 -0.03 8.70 -12.30
N ARG A 59 1.29 8.71 -12.18
CA ARG A 59 2.20 8.72 -13.32
C ARG A 59 2.04 7.48 -14.21
N PHE A 60 1.89 6.30 -13.60
CA PHE A 60 1.79 5.04 -14.35
C PHE A 60 0.46 4.88 -15.08
N PHE A 61 -0.65 5.24 -14.44
CA PHE A 61 -1.99 5.12 -15.01
C PHE A 61 -2.46 6.36 -15.78
N GLY A 62 -1.71 7.47 -15.73
CA GLY A 62 -2.06 8.72 -16.41
C GLY A 62 -3.22 9.48 -15.75
N LEU A 63 -3.23 9.55 -14.42
CA LEU A 63 -4.28 10.20 -13.59
C LEU A 63 -3.86 11.56 -13.02
#